data_AF-A0A316SJD2-F1
#
_entry.id   AF-A0A316SJD2-F1
#
_cell.length_a   1.000
_cell.length_b   1.000
_cell.length_c   1.000
_cell.angle_alpha   90.00
_cell.angle_beta   90.00
_cell.angle_gamma   90.00
#
_symmetry.space_group_name_H-M   'P 1'
#
loop_
_entity.id
_entity.type
_entity.pdbx_description
1 polymer ?
#
loop_
_entity_poly.entity_id
_entity_poly.type
_entity_poly.pdbx_seq_one_letter_code
_entity_poly.pdbx_strand_id
1 'polypeptide(L)'
;MKYIGKKIIVGIIVLIVVLIGGFAAWMLVPASAGSMLRSTVVVEQKVWQEVCVDGKPLLYFDAAEGDTVLVGVTANRDSAVHRHLMAGCWLNGYTAIPLCRGRVVTAFKAQQQLPNIKDDSTIVRLCRASIAEQARRLHSQQTELKYYLRVHGVQDNGYQAIAGMASHIDIIYKDVQRAGRLLDSVASGHRHRFALRTVVSYTAVYSNDSGRVARTPLNVLSIGKKRQTITLQTTDATTPDGVSALHTLLWNCDKERDIRAVGYPGLGESGLESDTIQPVIVPGRRLSGARHDLPRVLVSDGAPVFTAKGQFMGIVAGGSIVKDW
;
A
#
# COMPACT_ATOMS: atom_id res chain seq x y z
N MET A 1 36.26 5.68 -52.42
CA MET A 1 35.22 6.02 -51.41
C MET A 1 34.43 4.83 -50.84
N LYS A 2 34.10 3.77 -51.61
CA LYS A 2 33.37 2.58 -51.08
C LYS A 2 34.06 1.81 -49.94
N TYR A 3 35.40 1.84 -49.88
CA TYR A 3 36.20 1.08 -48.90
C TYR A 3 36.21 1.69 -47.49
N ILE A 4 36.05 3.02 -47.39
CA ILE A 4 36.03 3.76 -46.11
C ILE A 4 34.68 3.55 -45.41
N GLY A 5 33.57 3.58 -46.16
CA GLY A 5 32.24 3.28 -45.64
C GLY A 5 32.15 1.87 -45.04
N LYS A 6 32.80 0.87 -45.67
CA LYS A 6 32.80 -0.52 -45.16
C LYS A 6 33.55 -0.66 -43.83
N LYS A 7 34.69 0.04 -43.65
CA LYS A 7 35.44 0.05 -42.37
C LYS A 7 34.68 0.77 -41.26
N ILE A 8 33.98 1.87 -41.58
CA ILE A 8 33.13 2.59 -40.61
C ILE A 8 31.96 1.71 -40.17
N ILE A 9 31.30 1.02 -41.10
CA ILE A 9 30.20 0.10 -40.78
C ILE A 9 30.68 -1.05 -39.89
N VAL A 10 31.82 -1.67 -40.21
CA VAL A 10 32.40 -2.73 -39.38
C VAL A 10 32.77 -2.20 -37.99
N GLY A 11 33.35 -1.00 -37.91
CA GLY A 11 33.65 -0.35 -36.63
C GLY A 11 32.41 -0.10 -35.75
N ILE A 12 31.32 0.38 -36.36
CA ILE A 12 30.03 0.58 -35.66
C ILE A 12 29.47 -0.75 -35.17
N ILE A 13 29.50 -1.80 -36.00
CA ILE A 13 29.02 -3.14 -35.61
C ILE A 13 29.82 -3.69 -34.42
N VAL A 14 31.15 -3.58 -34.47
CA VAL A 14 32.02 -4.03 -33.37
C VAL A 14 31.72 -3.24 -32.08
N LEU A 15 31.55 -1.92 -32.17
CA LEU A 15 31.18 -1.09 -31.02
C LEU A 15 29.84 -1.54 -30.40
N ILE A 16 28.83 -1.80 -31.24
CA ILE A 16 27.52 -2.28 -30.79
C ILE A 16 27.66 -3.63 -30.09
N VAL A 17 28.45 -4.57 -30.63
CA VAL A 17 28.67 -5.89 -30.01
C VAL A 17 29.36 -5.76 -28.65
N VAL A 18 30.37 -4.90 -28.52
CA VAL A 18 31.05 -4.64 -27.25
C VAL A 18 30.09 -4.04 -26.22
N LEU A 19 29.26 -3.08 -26.62
CA LEU A 19 28.25 -2.46 -25.75
C LEU A 19 27.21 -3.49 -25.29
N ILE A 20 26.72 -4.35 -26.19
CA ILE A 20 25.78 -5.43 -25.85
C ILE A 20 26.44 -6.43 -24.90
N GLY A 21 27.69 -6.82 -25.15
CA GLY A 21 28.45 -7.74 -24.30
C GLY A 21 28.67 -7.18 -22.90
N GLY A 22 29.06 -5.90 -22.80
CA GLY A 22 29.20 -5.20 -21.53
C GLY A 22 27.87 -5.07 -20.78
N PHE A 23 26.79 -4.75 -21.49
CA PHE A 23 25.44 -4.68 -20.91
C PHE A 23 24.98 -6.05 -20.39
N ALA A 24 25.18 -7.13 -21.16
CA ALA A 24 24.84 -8.48 -20.74
C ALA A 24 25.66 -8.91 -19.50
N ALA A 25 26.95 -8.59 -19.46
CA ALA A 25 27.80 -8.85 -18.30
C ALA A 25 27.31 -8.06 -17.06
N TRP A 26 26.92 -6.80 -17.24
CA TRP A 26 26.35 -5.99 -16.16
C TRP A 26 25.01 -6.55 -15.63
N MET A 27 24.11 -7.03 -16.51
CA MET A 27 22.87 -7.69 -16.10
C MET A 27 23.08 -9.01 -15.34
N LEU A 28 24.25 -9.64 -15.52
CA LEU A 28 24.61 -10.87 -14.81
C LEU A 28 25.17 -10.59 -13.41
N VAL A 29 25.50 -9.35 -13.08
CA VAL A 29 26.02 -8.98 -11.76
C VAL A 29 24.92 -9.15 -10.71
N PRO A 30 25.08 -10.07 -9.75
CA PRO A 30 24.09 -10.29 -8.72
C PRO A 30 23.97 -9.09 -7.77
N ALA A 31 22.79 -8.90 -7.20
CA ALA A 31 22.59 -7.91 -6.16
C ALA A 31 23.37 -8.28 -4.90
N SER A 32 24.16 -7.34 -4.38
CA SER A 32 24.79 -7.47 -3.06
C SER A 32 23.72 -7.48 -1.96
N ALA A 33 24.06 -7.99 -0.76
CA ALA A 33 23.15 -7.95 0.39
C ALA A 33 22.68 -6.51 0.71
N GLY A 34 23.58 -5.52 0.63
CA GLY A 34 23.23 -4.11 0.81
C GLY A 34 22.30 -3.58 -0.28
N SER A 35 22.51 -3.97 -1.54
CA SER A 35 21.62 -3.62 -2.65
C SER A 35 20.24 -4.26 -2.51
N MET A 36 20.18 -5.52 -2.04
CA MET A 36 18.91 -6.20 -1.75
C MET A 36 18.12 -5.44 -0.67
N LEU A 37 18.76 -5.05 0.43
CA LEU A 37 18.14 -4.26 1.50
C LEU A 37 17.69 -2.87 1.05
N ARG A 38 18.48 -2.17 0.22
CA ARG A 38 18.11 -0.84 -0.32
C ARG A 38 17.12 -0.90 -1.49
N SER A 39 16.82 -2.09 -1.99
CA SER A 39 15.85 -2.27 -3.06
C SER A 39 14.42 -2.36 -2.58
N THR A 40 14.23 -2.74 -1.32
CA THR A 40 12.89 -2.88 -0.74
C THR A 40 12.37 -1.56 -0.20
N VAL A 41 11.05 -1.44 -0.17
CA VAL A 41 10.31 -0.27 0.29
C VAL A 41 9.03 -0.73 0.97
N VAL A 42 8.56 -0.01 1.99
CA VAL A 42 7.22 -0.22 2.53
C VAL A 42 6.24 0.63 1.73
N VAL A 43 5.22 0.01 1.15
CA VAL A 43 4.12 0.70 0.49
C VAL A 43 2.97 0.81 1.49
N GLU A 44 2.69 2.05 1.89
CA GLU A 44 1.50 2.40 2.63
C GLU A 44 0.35 2.65 1.64
N GLN A 45 -0.69 1.84 1.74
CA GLN A 45 -1.97 2.07 1.08
C GLN A 45 -2.95 2.62 2.11
N LYS A 46 -3.56 3.76 1.82
CA LYS A 46 -4.68 4.30 2.58
C LYS A 46 -5.93 4.25 1.72
N VAL A 47 -6.98 3.63 2.25
CA VAL A 47 -8.28 3.50 1.59
C VAL A 47 -9.32 4.15 2.48
N TRP A 48 -10.14 5.02 1.91
CA TRP A 48 -11.32 5.54 2.60
C TRP A 48 -12.47 5.68 1.62
N GLN A 49 -13.68 5.66 2.16
CA GLN A 49 -14.90 5.80 1.38
C GLN A 49 -15.58 7.12 1.73
N GLU A 50 -16.05 7.82 0.70
CA GLU A 50 -16.60 9.17 0.78
C GLU A 50 -18.04 9.16 0.29
N VAL A 51 -18.89 9.91 0.99
CA VAL A 51 -20.19 10.35 0.52
C VAL A 51 -20.00 11.76 -0.02
N CYS A 52 -20.09 11.90 -1.34
CA CYS A 52 -19.96 13.15 -2.04
C CYS A 52 -21.32 13.81 -2.28
N VAL A 53 -21.34 15.13 -2.20
CA VAL A 53 -22.44 16.00 -2.59
C VAL A 53 -21.95 16.94 -3.67
N ASP A 54 -22.58 16.91 -4.84
CA ASP A 54 -22.20 17.72 -6.00
C ASP A 54 -20.70 17.61 -6.34
N GLY A 55 -20.15 16.39 -6.19
CA GLY A 55 -18.73 16.07 -6.47
C GLY A 55 -17.73 16.38 -5.35
N LYS A 56 -18.17 17.02 -4.25
CA LYS A 56 -17.31 17.33 -3.09
C LYS A 56 -17.57 16.35 -1.94
N PRO A 57 -16.53 15.88 -1.22
CA PRO A 57 -16.73 14.98 -0.08
C PRO A 57 -17.43 15.71 1.07
N LEU A 58 -18.52 15.14 1.59
CA LEU A 58 -19.25 15.66 2.74
C LEU A 58 -19.01 14.78 3.98
N LEU A 59 -19.20 13.46 3.83
CA LEU A 59 -19.06 12.47 4.89
C LEU A 59 -18.15 11.34 4.45
N TYR A 60 -17.73 10.52 5.42
CA TYR A 60 -16.91 9.34 5.21
C TYR A 60 -17.59 8.14 5.88
N PHE A 61 -17.31 6.94 5.40
CA PHE A 61 -17.84 5.72 6.00
C PHE A 61 -16.78 4.61 6.02
N ASP A 62 -16.91 3.73 6.99
CA ASP A 62 -15.93 2.69 7.30
C ASP A 62 -16.06 1.50 6.35
N ALA A 63 -17.30 1.04 6.13
CA ALA A 63 -17.60 -0.11 5.28
C ALA A 63 -19.04 -0.06 4.78
N ALA A 64 -19.33 -0.87 3.75
CA ALA A 64 -20.68 -1.18 3.29
C ALA A 64 -20.93 -2.69 3.35
N GLU A 65 -22.09 -3.09 3.86
CA GLU A 65 -22.57 -4.48 3.85
C GLU A 65 -23.60 -4.65 2.74
N GLY A 66 -23.11 -5.08 1.58
CA GLY A 66 -23.89 -5.09 0.34
C GLY A 66 -24.44 -3.70 0.02
N ASP A 67 -25.61 -3.64 -0.60
CA ASP A 67 -26.26 -2.39 -1.01
C ASP A 67 -27.24 -1.82 0.05
N THR A 68 -27.21 -2.39 1.25
CA THR A 68 -28.30 -2.19 2.24
C THR A 68 -27.89 -1.48 3.51
N VAL A 69 -26.60 -1.46 3.85
CA VAL A 69 -26.11 -0.88 5.10
C VAL A 69 -24.79 -0.17 4.87
N LEU A 70 -24.71 1.06 5.36
CA LEU A 70 -23.45 1.78 5.54
C LEU A 70 -23.05 1.75 7.01
N VAL A 71 -21.78 1.46 7.27
CA VAL A 71 -21.22 1.32 8.62
C VAL A 71 -20.24 2.47 8.87
N GLY A 72 -20.23 3.00 10.09
CA GLY A 72 -19.18 3.95 10.49
C GLY A 72 -19.26 5.34 9.84
N VAL A 73 -20.44 5.78 9.40
CA VAL A 73 -20.62 7.13 8.81
C VAL A 73 -20.19 8.23 9.80
N THR A 74 -19.28 9.09 9.37
CA THR A 74 -18.63 10.14 10.18
C THR A 74 -18.30 11.38 9.35
N ALA A 75 -18.14 12.53 10.01
CA ALA A 75 -17.66 13.77 9.39
C ALA A 75 -16.12 13.85 9.33
N ASN A 76 -15.42 12.98 10.07
CA ASN A 76 -13.98 12.98 10.16
C ASN A 76 -13.39 11.86 9.30
N ARG A 77 -12.60 12.25 8.28
CA ARG A 77 -11.96 11.31 7.35
C ARG A 77 -11.08 10.31 8.09
N ASP A 78 -10.25 10.79 9.00
CA ASP A 78 -9.17 9.97 9.58
C ASP A 78 -9.73 8.81 10.44
N SER A 79 -10.98 8.94 10.90
CA SER A 79 -11.71 7.86 11.59
C SER A 79 -12.25 6.76 10.66
N ALA A 80 -12.23 6.97 9.34
CA ALA A 80 -12.71 6.05 8.31
C ALA A 80 -11.60 5.61 7.34
N VAL A 81 -10.33 5.91 7.65
CA VAL A 81 -9.18 5.52 6.83
C VAL A 81 -8.67 4.15 7.25
N HIS A 82 -8.72 3.22 6.32
CA HIS A 82 -8.05 1.92 6.42
C HIS A 82 -6.62 2.04 5.94
N ARG A 83 -5.66 1.74 6.82
CA ARG A 83 -4.24 1.71 6.50
C ARG A 83 -3.80 0.27 6.28
N HIS A 84 -3.13 0.02 5.16
CA HIS A 84 -2.50 -1.26 4.87
C HIS A 84 -1.04 -1.03 4.53
N LEU A 85 -0.16 -1.79 5.18
CA LEU A 85 1.28 -1.75 4.93
C LEU A 85 1.68 -3.02 4.18
N MET A 86 2.36 -2.87 3.06
CA MET A 86 2.84 -3.96 2.21
C MET A 86 4.32 -3.76 1.92
N ALA A 87 5.04 -4.85 1.66
CA ALA A 87 6.39 -4.72 1.13
C ALA A 87 6.32 -4.40 -0.37
N GLY A 88 7.37 -3.83 -0.90
CA GLY A 88 7.52 -3.56 -2.33
C GLY A 88 8.99 -3.44 -2.68
N CYS A 89 9.29 -3.32 -3.96
CA CYS A 89 10.65 -3.09 -4.41
C CYS A 89 10.74 -2.09 -5.57
N TRP A 90 11.83 -1.33 -5.58
CA TRP A 90 12.19 -0.46 -6.69
C TRP A 90 12.60 -1.29 -7.90
N LEU A 91 11.98 -1.04 -9.05
CA LEU A 91 12.18 -1.84 -10.25
C LEU A 91 12.51 -0.96 -11.46
N ASN A 92 13.53 -1.34 -12.23
CA ASN A 92 13.83 -0.70 -13.50
C ASN A 92 12.68 -0.90 -14.49
N GLY A 93 12.29 0.18 -15.15
CA GLY A 93 11.09 0.19 -15.98
C GLY A 93 11.18 -0.63 -17.26
N TYR A 94 12.40 -0.85 -17.76
CA TYR A 94 12.65 -1.71 -18.90
C TYR A 94 13.79 -2.66 -18.55
N THR A 95 13.66 -3.91 -18.98
CA THR A 95 14.72 -4.89 -18.79
C THR A 95 16.04 -4.43 -19.45
N ALA A 96 15.97 -3.78 -20.62
CA ALA A 96 17.16 -3.33 -21.36
C ALA A 96 17.72 -1.97 -20.92
N ILE A 97 17.01 -1.20 -20.07
CA ILE A 97 17.43 0.17 -19.71
C ILE A 97 17.36 0.32 -18.19
N PRO A 98 18.48 0.62 -17.51
CA PRO A 98 18.56 0.72 -16.06
C PRO A 98 17.97 2.04 -15.55
N LEU A 99 16.71 2.32 -15.91
CA LEU A 99 16.01 3.53 -15.54
C LEU A 99 14.73 3.16 -14.79
N CYS A 100 14.78 3.29 -13.47
CA CYS A 100 13.66 3.05 -12.57
C CYS A 100 12.54 4.09 -12.74
N ARG A 101 12.90 5.39 -12.84
CA ARG A 101 11.93 6.51 -12.86
C ARG A 101 10.94 6.45 -11.68
N GLY A 102 11.45 6.06 -10.50
CA GLY A 102 10.63 5.95 -9.29
C GLY A 102 9.57 4.84 -9.34
N ARG A 103 9.77 3.78 -10.13
CA ARG A 103 8.83 2.66 -10.19
C ARG A 103 9.00 1.72 -9.01
N VAL A 104 7.88 1.40 -8.38
CA VAL A 104 7.77 0.44 -7.28
C VAL A 104 6.79 -0.64 -7.68
N VAL A 105 7.16 -1.89 -7.48
CA VAL A 105 6.25 -3.04 -7.62
C VAL A 105 5.92 -3.55 -6.23
N THR A 106 4.64 -3.78 -5.94
CA THR A 106 4.15 -4.38 -4.68
C THR A 106 3.01 -5.36 -4.97
N ALA A 107 2.57 -6.09 -3.95
CA ALA A 107 1.41 -6.96 -4.05
C ALA A 107 0.12 -6.15 -4.23
N PHE A 108 -0.81 -6.67 -5.02
CA PHE A 108 -2.11 -6.05 -5.18
C PHE A 108 -3.02 -6.41 -4.01
N LYS A 109 -3.52 -5.39 -3.31
CA LYS A 109 -4.59 -5.52 -2.33
C LYS A 109 -5.90 -5.03 -2.94
N ALA A 110 -6.87 -5.94 -3.04
CA ALA A 110 -8.21 -5.61 -3.49
C ALA A 110 -8.88 -4.63 -2.52
N GLN A 111 -9.58 -3.65 -3.09
CA GLN A 111 -10.34 -2.66 -2.34
C GLN A 111 -11.74 -3.20 -2.07
N GLN A 112 -12.37 -2.73 -0.99
CA GLN A 112 -13.79 -3.00 -0.76
C GLN A 112 -14.61 -2.41 -1.90
N GLN A 113 -15.52 -3.21 -2.45
CA GLN A 113 -16.43 -2.74 -3.49
C GLN A 113 -17.38 -1.71 -2.90
N LEU A 114 -17.56 -0.61 -3.61
CA LEU A 114 -18.62 0.34 -3.31
C LEU A 114 -19.98 -0.35 -3.51
N PRO A 115 -20.95 -0.03 -2.66
CA PRO A 115 -22.32 -0.48 -2.90
C PRO A 115 -22.86 0.17 -4.16
N ASN A 116 -23.62 -0.59 -4.95
CA ASN A 116 -24.18 -0.16 -6.22
C ASN A 116 -25.49 0.63 -6.01
N ILE A 117 -25.38 1.74 -5.30
CA ILE A 117 -26.51 2.61 -4.96
C ILE A 117 -26.44 3.85 -5.84
N LYS A 118 -27.45 4.05 -6.67
CA LYS A 118 -27.55 5.21 -7.58
C LYS A 118 -28.59 6.24 -7.16
N ASP A 119 -29.47 5.86 -6.23
CA ASP A 119 -30.56 6.71 -5.77
C ASP A 119 -30.12 7.55 -4.57
N ASP A 120 -30.23 8.87 -4.72
CA ASP A 120 -29.82 9.86 -3.72
C ASP A 120 -30.58 9.66 -2.41
N SER A 121 -31.89 9.38 -2.48
CA SER A 121 -32.74 9.20 -1.29
C SER A 121 -32.32 7.99 -0.47
N THR A 122 -31.88 6.93 -1.15
CA THR A 122 -31.35 5.71 -0.53
C THR A 122 -30.03 6.00 0.16
N ILE A 123 -29.09 6.71 -0.48
CA ILE A 123 -27.81 7.10 0.15
C ILE A 123 -28.07 7.90 1.43
N VAL A 124 -28.94 8.92 1.37
CA VAL A 124 -29.30 9.74 2.54
C VAL A 124 -29.92 8.89 3.65
N ARG A 125 -30.85 7.98 3.30
CA ARG A 125 -31.49 7.06 4.25
C ARG A 125 -30.47 6.17 4.96
N LEU A 126 -29.54 5.58 4.22
CA LEU A 126 -28.50 4.72 4.78
C LEU A 126 -27.53 5.49 5.68
N CYS A 127 -27.12 6.69 5.26
CA CYS A 127 -26.31 7.58 6.11
C CYS A 127 -27.03 7.91 7.41
N ARG A 128 -28.31 8.30 7.34
CA ARG A 128 -29.11 8.63 8.53
C ARG A 128 -29.26 7.43 9.46
N ALA A 129 -29.52 6.24 8.93
CA ALA A 129 -29.60 5.01 9.72
C ALA A 129 -28.25 4.70 10.42
N SER A 130 -27.14 4.79 9.69
CA SER A 130 -25.79 4.57 10.24
C SER A 130 -25.42 5.57 11.34
N ILE A 131 -25.73 6.84 11.13
CA ILE A 131 -25.47 7.91 12.11
C ILE A 131 -26.31 7.70 13.36
N ALA A 132 -27.60 7.38 13.21
CA ALA A 132 -28.50 7.14 14.33
C ALA A 132 -28.05 5.93 15.17
N GLU A 133 -27.66 4.84 14.52
CA GLU A 133 -27.14 3.65 15.19
C GLU A 133 -25.88 3.97 16.01
N GLN A 134 -24.89 4.59 15.35
CA GLN A 134 -23.62 4.93 15.99
C GLN A 134 -23.80 5.92 17.13
N ALA A 135 -24.64 6.94 16.94
CA ALA A 135 -24.92 7.93 17.98
C ALA A 135 -25.54 7.27 19.22
N ARG A 136 -26.49 6.34 19.06
CA ARG A 136 -27.06 5.59 20.20
C ARG A 136 -26.00 4.77 20.91
N ARG A 137 -25.17 4.03 20.17
CA ARG A 137 -24.10 3.19 20.74
C ARG A 137 -23.07 4.02 21.51
N LEU A 138 -22.54 5.06 20.88
CA LEU A 138 -21.52 5.94 21.46
C LEU A 138 -22.06 6.71 22.67
N HIS A 139 -23.32 7.11 22.66
CA HIS A 139 -23.96 7.75 23.81
C HIS A 139 -24.08 6.81 25.01
N SER A 140 -24.41 5.53 24.80
CA SER A 140 -24.41 4.51 25.87
C SER A 140 -23.00 4.36 26.47
N GLN A 141 -21.99 4.15 25.62
CA GLN A 141 -20.59 4.01 26.05
C GLN A 141 -20.09 5.25 26.79
N GLN A 142 -20.42 6.45 26.29
CA GLN A 142 -20.06 7.70 26.94
C GLN A 142 -20.69 7.81 28.34
N THR A 143 -21.96 7.41 28.49
CA THR A 143 -22.67 7.44 29.77
C THR A 143 -22.04 6.47 30.78
N GLU A 144 -21.73 5.27 30.33
CA GLU A 144 -21.06 4.24 31.14
C GLU A 144 -19.66 4.68 31.59
N LEU A 145 -18.83 5.20 30.67
CA LEU A 145 -17.49 5.67 31.01
C LEU A 145 -17.52 6.89 31.94
N LYS A 146 -18.45 7.83 31.73
CA LYS A 146 -18.65 8.96 32.65
C LYS A 146 -19.07 8.49 34.04
N TYR A 147 -19.96 7.49 34.12
CA TYR A 147 -20.34 6.89 35.39
C TYR A 147 -19.13 6.25 36.07
N TYR A 148 -18.36 5.43 35.34
CA TYR A 148 -17.17 4.76 35.86
C TYR A 148 -16.16 5.76 36.42
N LEU A 149 -15.80 6.80 35.66
CA LEU A 149 -14.84 7.82 36.09
C LEU A 149 -15.32 8.62 37.32
N ARG A 150 -16.64 8.79 37.48
CA ARG A 150 -17.23 9.46 38.64
C ARG A 150 -17.17 8.60 39.90
N VAL A 151 -17.37 7.28 39.77
CA VAL A 151 -17.44 6.35 40.90
C VAL A 151 -16.06 5.84 41.30
N HIS A 152 -15.18 5.58 40.32
CA HIS A 152 -13.85 5.03 40.51
C HIS A 152 -12.80 6.12 40.29
N GLY A 153 -12.55 6.93 41.34
CA GLY A 153 -11.63 8.07 41.31
C GLY A 153 -10.18 7.76 41.73
N VAL A 154 -9.78 6.48 41.79
CA VAL A 154 -8.40 6.11 42.12
C VAL A 154 -7.51 6.39 40.92
N GLN A 155 -6.61 7.36 41.05
CA GLN A 155 -5.73 7.80 39.97
C GLN A 155 -4.53 6.85 39.82
N ASP A 156 -4.72 5.77 39.09
CA ASP A 156 -3.65 4.86 38.67
C ASP A 156 -3.49 4.84 37.13
N ASN A 157 -2.58 3.98 36.63
CA ASN A 157 -2.39 3.82 35.19
C ASN A 157 -3.64 3.29 34.48
N GLY A 158 -4.48 2.51 35.16
CA GLY A 158 -5.75 2.02 34.64
C GLY A 158 -6.75 3.16 34.46
N TYR A 159 -6.84 4.06 35.43
CA TYR A 159 -7.68 5.25 35.36
C TYR A 159 -7.31 6.15 34.18
N GLN A 160 -6.01 6.38 33.94
CA GLN A 160 -5.57 7.19 32.80
C GLN A 160 -5.96 6.56 31.45
N ALA A 161 -5.88 5.24 31.33
CA ALA A 161 -6.34 4.53 30.13
C ALA A 161 -7.86 4.70 29.92
N ILE A 162 -8.65 4.57 30.98
CA ILE A 162 -10.12 4.75 30.90
C ILE A 162 -10.51 6.21 30.61
N ALA A 163 -9.83 7.18 31.22
CA ALA A 163 -10.04 8.61 30.96
C ALA A 163 -9.68 8.98 29.50
N GLY A 164 -8.59 8.41 28.97
CA GLY A 164 -8.22 8.52 27.56
C GLY A 164 -9.29 7.94 26.64
N MET A 165 -9.82 6.75 26.95
CA MET A 165 -10.91 6.14 26.21
C MET A 165 -12.19 6.98 26.24
N ALA A 166 -12.56 7.53 27.40
CA ALA A 166 -13.74 8.39 27.53
C ALA A 166 -13.63 9.66 26.68
N SER A 167 -12.44 10.27 26.65
CA SER A 167 -12.14 11.44 25.81
C SER A 167 -12.22 11.08 24.33
N HIS A 168 -11.69 9.91 23.94
CA HIS A 168 -11.75 9.44 22.56
C HIS A 168 -13.18 9.18 22.09
N ILE A 169 -14.02 8.53 22.91
CA ILE A 169 -15.44 8.30 22.60
C ILE A 169 -16.20 9.63 22.49
N ASP A 170 -15.91 10.62 23.33
CA ASP A 170 -16.53 11.96 23.23
C ASP A 170 -16.20 12.65 21.90
N ILE A 171 -14.95 12.54 21.43
CA ILE A 171 -14.53 13.07 20.12
C ILE A 171 -15.30 12.38 18.99
N ILE A 172 -15.30 11.04 18.96
CA ILE A 172 -16.01 10.28 17.91
C ILE A 172 -17.51 10.61 17.93
N TYR A 173 -18.12 10.70 19.12
CA TYR A 173 -19.53 11.05 19.26
C TYR A 173 -19.85 12.42 18.67
N LYS A 174 -19.01 13.43 18.94
CA LYS A 174 -19.15 14.77 18.36
C LYS A 174 -19.01 14.77 16.84
N ASP A 175 -18.10 13.95 16.30
CA ASP A 175 -17.93 13.79 14.84
C ASP A 175 -19.16 13.16 14.18
N VAL A 176 -19.78 12.15 14.82
CA VAL A 176 -21.04 11.53 14.35
C VAL A 176 -22.21 12.52 14.43
N GLN A 177 -22.32 13.29 15.51
CA GLN A 177 -23.35 14.35 15.60
C GLN A 177 -23.15 15.43 14.53
N ARG A 178 -21.90 15.81 14.25
CA ARG A 178 -21.56 16.74 13.18
C ARG A 178 -21.95 16.16 11.81
N ALA A 179 -21.73 14.86 11.58
CA ALA A 179 -22.15 14.17 10.37
C ALA A 179 -23.67 14.28 10.15
N GLY A 180 -24.45 14.06 11.22
CA GLY A 180 -25.92 14.21 11.19
C GLY A 180 -26.35 15.62 10.80
N ARG A 181 -25.80 16.64 11.46
CA ARG A 181 -26.10 18.06 11.15
C ARG A 181 -25.76 18.43 9.71
N LEU A 182 -24.61 17.98 9.21
CA LEU A 182 -24.20 18.21 7.82
C LEU A 182 -25.16 17.52 6.85
N LEU A 183 -25.50 16.26 7.10
CA LEU A 183 -26.43 15.51 6.26
C LEU A 183 -27.80 16.19 6.20
N ASP A 184 -28.36 16.56 7.35
CA ASP A 184 -29.68 17.20 7.42
C ASP A 184 -29.69 18.58 6.75
N SER A 185 -28.60 19.35 6.85
CA SER A 185 -28.48 20.65 6.19
C SER A 185 -28.52 20.55 4.65
N VAL A 186 -27.93 19.50 4.09
CA VAL A 186 -27.89 19.27 2.64
C VAL A 186 -29.16 18.57 2.15
N ALA A 187 -29.64 17.56 2.89
CA ALA A 187 -30.84 16.80 2.52
C ALA A 187 -32.12 17.65 2.54
N SER A 188 -32.13 18.76 3.28
CA SER A 188 -33.25 19.72 3.29
C SER A 188 -33.34 20.56 2.00
N GLY A 189 -32.27 20.60 1.19
CA GLY A 189 -32.24 21.33 -0.09
C GLY A 189 -32.62 20.45 -1.29
N HIS A 190 -33.44 20.95 -2.21
CA HIS A 190 -34.01 20.17 -3.32
C HIS A 190 -33.13 20.03 -4.58
N ARG A 191 -31.80 20.21 -4.50
CA ARG A 191 -30.93 20.28 -5.70
C ARG A 191 -29.57 19.59 -5.59
N HIS A 192 -29.35 18.78 -4.56
CA HIS A 192 -28.05 18.17 -4.33
C HIS A 192 -28.00 16.74 -4.84
N ARG A 193 -26.94 16.40 -5.58
CA ARG A 193 -26.70 15.03 -6.06
C ARG A 193 -25.75 14.31 -5.12
N PHE A 194 -26.14 13.13 -4.67
CA PHE A 194 -25.32 12.29 -3.81
C PHE A 194 -24.56 11.26 -4.66
N ALA A 195 -23.34 10.93 -4.24
CA ALA A 195 -22.54 9.89 -4.86
C ALA A 195 -21.62 9.24 -3.83
N LEU A 196 -21.31 7.96 -4.03
CA LEU A 196 -20.32 7.26 -3.23
C LEU A 196 -19.02 7.14 -4.02
N ARG A 197 -17.90 7.36 -3.34
CA ARG A 197 -16.56 7.32 -3.95
C ARG A 197 -15.59 6.60 -3.03
N THR A 198 -14.77 5.71 -3.58
CA THR A 198 -13.62 5.14 -2.89
C THR A 198 -12.40 5.90 -3.33
N VAL A 199 -11.63 6.39 -2.37
CA VAL A 199 -10.37 7.05 -2.62
C VAL A 199 -9.26 6.19 -2.06
N VAL A 200 -8.22 5.99 -2.88
CA VAL A 200 -7.04 5.23 -2.49
C VAL A 200 -5.81 6.07 -2.76
N SER A 201 -4.96 6.17 -1.75
CA SER A 201 -3.64 6.79 -1.88
C SER A 201 -2.54 5.80 -1.53
N TYR A 202 -1.41 5.94 -2.22
CA TYR A 202 -0.23 5.13 -2.01
C TYR A 202 0.94 6.03 -1.62
N THR A 203 1.75 5.59 -0.67
CA THR A 203 2.96 6.29 -0.23
C THR A 203 4.08 5.27 -0.04
N ALA A 204 5.22 5.52 -0.69
CA ALA A 204 6.47 4.81 -0.42
C ALA A 204 7.08 5.32 0.88
N VAL A 205 7.44 4.40 1.77
CA VAL A 205 8.17 4.68 3.01
C VAL A 205 9.46 3.87 3.01
N TYR A 206 10.60 4.56 3.01
CA TYR A 206 11.94 3.96 2.87
C TYR A 206 12.96 4.78 3.65
N SER A 207 14.13 4.19 3.93
CA SER A 207 15.28 4.91 4.46
C SER A 207 16.07 5.55 3.32
N ASN A 208 16.33 6.85 3.41
CA ASN A 208 17.18 7.57 2.46
C ASN A 208 18.68 7.32 2.75
N ASP A 209 19.57 7.91 1.94
CA ASP A 209 21.03 7.80 2.12
C ASP A 209 21.54 8.24 3.50
N SER A 210 20.82 9.15 4.17
CA SER A 210 21.15 9.60 5.53
C SER A 210 20.63 8.66 6.64
N GLY A 211 20.00 7.53 6.27
CA GLY A 211 19.36 6.59 7.20
C GLY A 211 18.05 7.10 7.79
N ARG A 212 17.52 8.24 7.33
CA ARG A 212 16.26 8.82 7.79
C ARG A 212 15.09 8.26 6.99
N VAL A 213 13.95 8.08 7.66
CA VAL A 213 12.71 7.66 7.02
C VAL A 213 12.19 8.79 6.13
N ALA A 214 12.09 8.51 4.84
CA ALA A 214 11.49 9.36 3.82
C ALA A 214 10.12 8.80 3.41
N ARG A 215 9.22 9.71 3.02
CA ARG A 215 7.88 9.38 2.53
C ARG A 215 7.64 10.06 1.19
N THR A 216 7.33 9.29 0.17
CA THR A 216 7.10 9.81 -1.19
C THR A 216 5.74 9.32 -1.71
N PRO A 217 4.84 10.21 -2.14
CA PRO A 217 3.56 9.81 -2.71
C PRO A 217 3.75 9.06 -4.03
N LEU A 218 2.86 8.10 -4.27
CA LEU A 218 2.89 7.23 -5.44
C LEU A 218 1.56 7.29 -6.20
N ASN A 219 1.64 7.23 -7.52
CA ASN A 219 0.53 7.06 -8.44
C ASN A 219 0.51 5.62 -8.98
N VAL A 220 -0.69 5.12 -9.30
CA VAL A 220 -0.86 3.83 -9.96
C VAL A 220 -0.45 3.94 -11.42
N LEU A 221 0.49 3.11 -11.85
CA LEU A 221 0.92 3.02 -13.24
C LEU A 221 0.22 1.87 -13.98
N SER A 222 0.23 0.67 -13.40
CA SER A 222 -0.40 -0.53 -13.96
C SER A 222 -0.82 -1.50 -12.85
N ILE A 223 -1.80 -2.35 -13.16
CA ILE A 223 -2.18 -3.50 -12.33
C ILE A 223 -1.88 -4.75 -13.13
N GLY A 224 -1.22 -5.74 -12.52
CA GLY A 224 -0.89 -7.00 -13.17
C GLY A 224 -2.14 -7.74 -13.67
N LYS A 225 -2.01 -8.53 -14.73
CA LYS A 225 -3.16 -9.18 -15.39
C LYS A 225 -3.94 -10.08 -14.44
N LYS A 226 -3.24 -10.78 -13.55
CA LYS A 226 -3.82 -11.67 -12.54
C LYS A 226 -4.25 -10.94 -11.27
N ARG A 227 -4.09 -9.60 -11.20
CA ARG A 227 -4.34 -8.78 -10.00
C ARG A 227 -3.64 -9.32 -8.75
N GLN A 228 -2.41 -9.81 -8.90
CA GLN A 228 -1.56 -10.23 -7.78
C GLN A 228 -0.55 -9.15 -7.38
N THR A 229 -0.42 -8.14 -8.21
CA THR A 229 0.68 -7.18 -8.26
C THR A 229 0.17 -5.84 -8.78
N ILE A 230 0.81 -4.77 -8.34
CA ILE A 230 0.54 -3.42 -8.80
C ILE A 230 1.87 -2.69 -8.97
N THR A 231 1.99 -1.99 -10.09
CA THR A 231 3.12 -1.11 -10.36
C THR A 231 2.70 0.31 -10.04
N LEU A 232 3.46 0.93 -9.16
CA LEU A 232 3.31 2.29 -8.70
C LEU A 232 4.49 3.12 -9.21
N GLN A 233 4.31 4.43 -9.28
CA GLN A 233 5.36 5.37 -9.67
C GLN A 233 5.34 6.57 -8.74
N THR A 234 6.50 7.09 -8.34
CA THR A 234 6.57 8.37 -7.64
C THR A 234 5.90 9.48 -8.44
N THR A 235 5.26 10.42 -7.76
CA THR A 235 4.51 11.51 -8.42
C THR A 235 5.38 12.36 -9.35
N ASP A 236 6.67 12.48 -9.05
CA ASP A 236 7.66 13.22 -9.82
C ASP A 236 8.40 12.37 -10.87
N ALA A 237 8.11 11.05 -10.94
CA ALA A 237 8.82 10.07 -11.75
C ALA A 237 10.35 10.02 -11.54
N THR A 238 10.83 10.48 -10.38
CA THR A 238 12.25 10.40 -10.00
C THR A 238 12.51 9.20 -9.10
N THR A 239 13.70 8.62 -9.22
CA THR A 239 14.12 7.54 -8.31
C THR A 239 14.77 8.21 -7.10
N PRO A 240 14.28 7.99 -5.88
CA PRO A 240 14.88 8.63 -4.71
C PRO A 240 16.35 8.23 -4.48
N ASP A 241 17.13 9.14 -3.91
CA ASP A 241 18.52 8.86 -3.56
C ASP A 241 18.62 7.78 -2.47
N GLY A 242 19.63 6.93 -2.60
CA GLY A 242 19.92 5.82 -1.67
C GLY A 242 19.13 4.54 -1.88
N VAL A 243 18.24 4.49 -2.87
CA VAL A 243 17.55 3.24 -3.22
C VAL A 243 18.33 2.48 -4.30
N SER A 244 18.18 1.16 -4.31
CA SER A 244 18.81 0.30 -5.32
C SER A 244 17.75 -0.37 -6.19
N ALA A 245 17.55 0.14 -7.41
CA ALA A 245 16.56 -0.43 -8.31
C ALA A 245 16.99 -1.79 -8.86
N LEU A 246 16.06 -2.76 -8.79
CA LEU A 246 16.27 -4.11 -9.30
C LEU A 246 16.06 -4.16 -10.81
N HIS A 247 16.82 -5.01 -11.47
CA HIS A 247 16.59 -5.38 -12.86
C HIS A 247 15.93 -6.75 -12.94
N THR A 248 14.94 -6.88 -13.80
CA THR A 248 14.38 -8.18 -14.15
C THR A 248 15.34 -8.92 -15.07
N LEU A 249 15.58 -10.20 -14.86
CA LEU A 249 16.34 -10.99 -15.84
C LEU A 249 15.46 -11.38 -17.04
N LEU A 250 16.07 -11.45 -18.22
CA LEU A 250 15.41 -11.89 -19.47
C LEU A 250 15.14 -13.40 -19.51
N TRP A 251 15.82 -14.18 -18.66
CA TRP A 251 15.68 -15.62 -18.55
C TRP A 251 15.15 -16.02 -17.17
N ASN A 252 14.54 -17.20 -17.09
CA ASN A 252 13.92 -17.64 -15.85
C ASN A 252 14.91 -18.42 -14.96
N CYS A 253 14.97 -18.09 -13.68
CA CYS A 253 15.79 -18.80 -12.69
C CYS A 253 15.02 -19.98 -12.07
N ASP A 254 14.23 -20.67 -12.89
CA ASP A 254 13.25 -21.67 -12.42
C ASP A 254 13.85 -22.95 -11.86
N LYS A 255 15.17 -23.13 -11.94
CA LYS A 255 15.82 -24.32 -11.40
C LYS A 255 16.40 -24.10 -10.00
N GLU A 256 16.52 -22.85 -9.57
CA GLU A 256 17.07 -22.50 -8.27
C GLU A 256 16.04 -22.79 -7.17
N ARG A 257 16.43 -23.64 -6.20
CA ARG A 257 15.58 -24.00 -5.05
C ARG A 257 15.86 -23.13 -3.84
N ASP A 258 17.10 -22.75 -3.61
CA ASP A 258 17.45 -21.89 -2.48
C ASP A 258 17.22 -20.42 -2.87
N ILE A 259 16.41 -19.74 -2.07
CA ILE A 259 15.97 -18.37 -2.31
C ILE A 259 16.25 -17.50 -1.08
N ARG A 260 16.29 -16.19 -1.32
CA ARG A 260 16.43 -15.16 -0.30
C ARG A 260 15.35 -14.12 -0.54
N ALA A 261 14.52 -13.84 0.45
CA ALA A 261 13.57 -12.74 0.38
C ALA A 261 14.04 -11.58 1.25
N VAL A 262 13.67 -10.36 0.88
CA VAL A 262 13.87 -9.20 1.74
C VAL A 262 12.51 -8.77 2.26
N GLY A 263 12.31 -8.91 3.56
CA GLY A 263 11.05 -8.62 4.22
C GLY A 263 11.20 -7.66 5.39
N TYR A 264 10.08 -7.20 5.90
CA TYR A 264 9.98 -6.40 7.11
C TYR A 264 9.26 -7.25 8.16
N PRO A 265 9.92 -7.65 9.25
CA PRO A 265 9.29 -8.46 10.29
C PRO A 265 8.04 -7.78 10.87
N GLY A 266 6.94 -8.51 10.94
CA GLY A 266 5.65 -8.02 11.45
C GLY A 266 4.85 -7.16 10.47
N LEU A 267 5.36 -6.89 9.26
CA LEU A 267 4.66 -6.04 8.29
C LEU A 267 3.40 -6.72 7.75
N GLY A 268 2.26 -6.04 7.85
CA GLY A 268 0.97 -6.56 7.39
C GLY A 268 0.34 -7.60 8.33
N GLU A 269 0.95 -7.87 9.49
CA GLU A 269 0.38 -8.70 10.55
C GLU A 269 -0.26 -7.80 11.62
N SER A 270 -1.56 -7.94 11.81
CA SER A 270 -2.32 -7.11 12.75
C SER A 270 -1.77 -7.24 14.17
N GLY A 271 -1.47 -6.11 14.81
CA GLY A 271 -0.90 -6.06 16.16
C GLY A 271 0.63 -6.21 16.24
N LEU A 272 1.31 -6.51 15.12
CA LEU A 272 2.77 -6.56 15.01
C LEU A 272 3.34 -5.51 14.05
N GLU A 273 2.48 -4.65 13.51
CA GLU A 273 2.88 -3.56 12.63
C GLU A 273 3.83 -2.62 13.37
N SER A 274 5.08 -2.57 12.93
CA SER A 274 6.12 -1.74 13.52
C SER A 274 6.40 -0.54 12.62
N ASP A 275 6.49 0.65 13.22
CA ASP A 275 6.94 1.86 12.53
C ASP A 275 8.47 1.84 12.25
N THR A 276 9.22 0.89 12.84
CA THR A 276 10.65 0.69 12.55
C THR A 276 10.84 -0.14 11.28
N ILE A 277 11.09 0.56 10.17
CA ILE A 277 11.22 0.02 8.82
C ILE A 277 12.64 -0.50 8.59
N GLN A 278 13.05 -1.53 9.32
CA GLN A 278 14.33 -2.21 9.07
C GLN A 278 14.11 -3.51 8.28
N PRO A 279 14.54 -3.57 7.01
CA PRO A 279 14.42 -4.78 6.23
C PRO A 279 15.44 -5.82 6.66
N VAL A 280 15.08 -7.10 6.52
CA VAL A 280 15.96 -8.23 6.80
C VAL A 280 15.97 -9.21 5.62
N ILE A 281 17.10 -9.87 5.42
CA ILE A 281 17.22 -10.94 4.43
C ILE A 281 16.83 -12.26 5.09
N VAL A 282 15.78 -12.89 4.58
CA VAL A 282 15.25 -14.16 5.08
C VAL A 282 15.57 -15.25 4.08
N PRO A 283 16.34 -16.29 4.47
CA PRO A 283 16.56 -17.45 3.63
C PRO A 283 15.28 -18.30 3.57
N GLY A 284 15.06 -18.95 2.43
CA GLY A 284 13.98 -19.92 2.28
C GLY A 284 14.24 -20.84 1.10
N ARG A 285 13.25 -21.67 0.79
CA ARG A 285 13.26 -22.58 -0.34
C ARG A 285 12.01 -22.43 -1.19
N ARG A 286 12.23 -22.54 -2.48
CA ARG A 286 11.19 -22.74 -3.47
C ARG A 286 10.77 -24.20 -3.46
N LEU A 287 9.47 -24.41 -3.35
CA LEU A 287 8.84 -25.72 -3.45
C LEU A 287 8.55 -26.03 -4.93
N SER A 288 7.56 -26.87 -5.21
CA SER A 288 7.13 -27.15 -6.59
C SER A 288 6.59 -25.88 -7.28
N GLY A 289 7.12 -25.57 -8.46
CA GLY A 289 6.70 -24.40 -9.24
C GLY A 289 7.06 -23.08 -8.56
N ALA A 290 6.10 -22.17 -8.44
CA ALA A 290 6.29 -20.84 -7.86
C ALA A 290 6.09 -20.76 -6.34
N ARG A 291 5.74 -21.87 -5.68
CA ARG A 291 5.48 -21.91 -4.23
C ARG A 291 6.77 -21.81 -3.41
N HIS A 292 6.68 -21.33 -2.18
CA HIS A 292 7.81 -21.19 -1.25
C HIS A 292 7.43 -21.54 0.19
N ASP A 293 8.44 -21.69 1.05
CA ASP A 293 8.29 -21.94 2.49
C ASP A 293 8.59 -20.70 3.37
N LEU A 294 8.78 -19.52 2.76
CA LEU A 294 9.08 -18.28 3.49
C LEU A 294 7.98 -17.97 4.54
N PRO A 295 8.36 -17.68 5.80
CA PRO A 295 7.41 -17.41 6.87
C PRO A 295 6.76 -16.02 6.68
N ARG A 296 5.43 -15.98 6.68
CA ARG A 296 4.65 -14.74 6.46
C ARG A 296 4.97 -13.60 7.42
N VAL A 297 5.24 -13.94 8.69
CA VAL A 297 5.60 -12.96 9.73
C VAL A 297 6.91 -12.22 9.42
N LEU A 298 7.84 -12.85 8.69
CA LEU A 298 9.11 -12.21 8.31
C LEU A 298 9.09 -11.65 6.89
N VAL A 299 8.25 -12.22 6.02
CA VAL A 299 8.17 -11.90 4.60
C VAL A 299 6.71 -11.71 4.21
N SER A 300 6.27 -10.46 4.20
CA SER A 300 4.94 -10.07 3.79
C SER A 300 4.76 -10.11 2.27
N ASP A 301 3.50 -10.03 1.83
CA ASP A 301 3.19 -9.85 0.41
C ASP A 301 3.88 -8.58 -0.13
N GLY A 302 4.38 -8.69 -1.37
CA GLY A 302 5.12 -7.69 -2.11
C GLY A 302 6.63 -7.68 -1.88
N ALA A 303 7.14 -8.51 -0.96
CA ALA A 303 8.56 -8.63 -0.68
C ALA A 303 9.36 -9.16 -1.89
N PRO A 304 10.49 -8.55 -2.27
CA PRO A 304 11.32 -9.04 -3.36
C PRO A 304 12.03 -10.33 -2.98
N VAL A 305 12.06 -11.27 -3.92
CA VAL A 305 12.68 -12.59 -3.80
C VAL A 305 13.84 -12.70 -4.78
N PHE A 306 14.91 -13.32 -4.34
CA PHE A 306 16.16 -13.47 -5.05
C PHE A 306 16.60 -14.94 -5.02
N THR A 307 17.41 -15.35 -5.99
CA THR A 307 18.16 -16.61 -5.89
C THR A 307 19.18 -16.52 -4.75
N ALA A 308 19.70 -17.66 -4.29
CA ALA A 308 20.83 -17.69 -3.36
C ALA A 308 22.05 -16.87 -3.84
N LYS A 309 22.18 -16.69 -5.17
CA LYS A 309 23.24 -15.90 -5.80
C LYS A 309 22.93 -14.41 -5.85
N GLY A 310 21.73 -13.95 -5.50
CA GLY A 310 21.36 -12.52 -5.50
C GLY A 310 20.69 -12.02 -6.79
N GLN A 311 20.18 -12.93 -7.63
CA GLN A 311 19.43 -12.55 -8.84
C GLN A 311 17.94 -12.38 -8.52
N PHE A 312 17.33 -11.29 -8.96
CA PHE A 312 15.91 -11.02 -8.69
C PHE A 312 14.99 -12.01 -9.42
N MET A 313 14.08 -12.64 -8.66
CA MET A 313 13.13 -13.65 -9.11
C MET A 313 11.68 -13.17 -9.13
N GLY A 314 11.37 -11.99 -8.62
CA GLY A 314 10.00 -11.49 -8.49
C GLY A 314 9.64 -11.22 -7.05
N ILE A 315 8.34 -11.07 -6.78
CA ILE A 315 7.85 -10.70 -5.46
C ILE A 315 6.97 -11.79 -4.87
N VAL A 316 6.83 -11.80 -3.55
CA VAL A 316 5.85 -12.65 -2.85
C VAL A 316 4.44 -12.12 -3.10
N ALA A 317 3.51 -12.98 -3.47
CA ALA A 317 2.08 -12.70 -3.45
C ALA A 317 1.34 -13.96 -2.97
N GLY A 318 0.86 -13.92 -1.73
CA GLY A 318 0.30 -15.08 -1.06
C GLY A 318 1.39 -16.11 -0.76
N GLY A 319 1.16 -17.36 -1.16
CA GLY A 319 2.13 -18.46 -1.01
C GLY A 319 2.95 -18.72 -2.28
N SER A 320 3.17 -17.71 -3.13
CA SER A 320 3.82 -17.88 -4.43
C SER A 320 4.65 -16.66 -4.85
N ILE A 321 5.69 -16.93 -5.64
CA ILE A 321 6.55 -15.92 -6.27
C ILE A 321 5.95 -15.54 -7.62
N VAL A 322 5.71 -14.25 -7.86
CA VAL A 322 5.04 -13.75 -9.07
C VAL A 322 5.89 -12.74 -9.84
N LYS A 323 5.68 -12.67 -11.16
CA LYS A 323 6.40 -11.79 -12.11
C LYS A 323 5.48 -11.00 -13.08
N ASP A 324 4.25 -10.71 -12.67
CA ASP A 324 3.24 -10.10 -13.54
C ASP A 324 3.13 -8.60 -13.24
N TRP A 325 3.80 -7.68 -13.95
CA TRP A 325 3.76 -6.23 -13.63
C TRP A 325 3.86 -5.33 -14.86
#